data_AF-A0A1N6FYW2-F1
#
_entry.id   AF-A0A1N6FYW2-F1
#
_cell.length_a   1.000
_cell.length_b   1.000
_cell.length_c   1.000
_cell.angle_alpha   90.00
_cell.angle_beta   90.00
_cell.angle_gamma   90.00
#
_symmetry.space_group_name_H-M   'P 1'
#
loop_
_entity.id
_entity.type
_entity.pdbx_description
1 polymer ?
#
loop_
_entity_poly.entity_id
_entity_poly.type
_entity_poly.pdbx_seq_one_letter_code
_entity_poly.pdbx_strand_id
1 'polypeptide(L)'
;MAEAAIMELKDALAATFPEIFPGQDPTVKKTMPRLQAAPGDHSTNPNYNASTDPHVAGLALDIILLAWVESERKLAENLVDLFVYSKAAMGWNAVIYNHATIDDFGGPKPHSGPDPHTSHIHIQWPKSRAGTTGFIGGMQNDLTDLHDRWANHRPLPND
;
A
#
# COMPACT_ATOMS: atom_id res chain seq x y z
N MET A 1 14.12 11.62 -1.30
CA MET A 1 13.47 11.33 0.00
C MET A 1 11.99 11.19 -0.25
N ALA A 2 11.30 10.32 0.48
CA ALA A 2 9.84 10.18 0.36
C ALA A 2 9.14 11.42 0.93
N GLU A 3 8.00 11.76 0.34
CA GLU A 3 7.17 12.88 0.79
C GLU A 3 6.42 12.58 2.09
N ALA A 4 5.91 13.63 2.74
CA ALA A 4 5.35 13.53 4.09
C ALA A 4 4.18 12.55 4.20
N ALA A 5 3.27 12.53 3.22
CA ALA A 5 2.13 11.61 3.22
C ALA A 5 2.57 10.14 3.18
N ILE A 6 3.64 9.84 2.42
CA ILE A 6 4.20 8.50 2.28
C ILE A 6 4.80 8.07 3.62
N MET A 7 5.58 8.95 4.25
CA MET A 7 6.20 8.66 5.54
C MET A 7 5.16 8.47 6.64
N GLU A 8 4.14 9.32 6.70
CA GLU A 8 3.07 9.19 7.68
C GLU A 8 2.33 7.85 7.56
N LEU A 9 1.94 7.45 6.34
CA LEU A 9 1.28 6.16 6.13
C LEU A 9 2.22 5.00 6.47
N LYS A 10 3.47 5.06 6.00
CA LYS A 10 4.48 4.03 6.25
C LYS A 10 4.70 3.82 7.74
N ASP A 11 4.88 4.89 8.51
CA ASP A 11 5.17 4.83 9.93
C ASP A 11 3.95 4.33 10.72
N ALA A 12 2.74 4.75 10.34
CA ALA A 12 1.50 4.27 10.96
C ALA A 12 1.26 2.78 10.71
N LEU A 13 1.49 2.29 9.48
CA LEU A 13 1.38 0.87 9.16
C LEU A 13 2.42 0.05 9.93
N ALA A 14 3.68 0.48 9.95
CA ALA A 14 4.75 -0.19 10.68
C ALA A 14 4.48 -0.26 12.19
N ALA A 15 3.90 0.80 12.77
CA ALA A 15 3.52 0.85 14.18
C ALA A 15 2.30 -0.02 14.49
N THR A 16 1.33 -0.10 13.57
CA THR A 16 0.06 -0.80 13.79
C THR A 16 0.16 -2.31 13.53
N PHE A 17 0.97 -2.75 12.58
CA PHE A 17 1.18 -4.17 12.25
C PHE A 17 2.66 -4.58 12.38
N PRO A 18 3.23 -4.50 13.60
CA PRO A 18 4.64 -4.76 13.86
C PRO A 18 5.05 -6.23 13.65
N GLU A 19 4.11 -7.15 13.44
CA GLU A 19 4.33 -8.55 13.11
C GLU A 19 4.41 -8.81 11.60
N ILE A 20 3.84 -7.93 10.78
CA ILE A 20 3.83 -8.03 9.32
C ILE A 20 4.99 -7.24 8.73
N PHE A 21 5.16 -5.98 9.15
CA PHE A 21 6.08 -5.04 8.52
C PHE A 21 7.56 -5.04 8.95
N PRO A 22 8.08 -5.83 9.92
CA PRO A 22 9.51 -6.14 9.99
C PRO A 22 9.92 -7.15 8.90
N GLY A 23 8.92 -7.85 8.34
CA GLY A 23 8.93 -8.50 7.03
C GLY A 23 9.63 -9.85 6.96
N GLN A 24 8.86 -10.92 6.80
CA GLN A 24 9.32 -12.18 6.22
C GLN A 24 8.36 -12.60 5.11
N ASP A 25 8.89 -13.14 4.01
CA ASP A 25 8.09 -13.86 3.02
C ASP A 25 7.47 -15.09 3.71
N PRO A 26 6.14 -15.28 3.72
CA PRO A 26 5.50 -16.37 4.44
C PRO A 26 5.77 -17.73 3.78
N THR A 27 6.18 -17.73 2.51
CA THR A 27 6.44 -18.93 1.73
C THR A 27 7.87 -19.45 1.92
N VAL A 28 8.86 -18.54 1.96
CA VAL A 28 10.28 -18.91 2.09
C VAL A 28 10.93 -18.48 3.40
N LYS A 29 10.19 -17.81 4.30
CA LYS A 29 10.65 -17.26 5.60
C LYS A 29 11.88 -16.36 5.51
N LYS A 30 12.13 -15.78 4.33
CA LYS A 30 13.24 -14.85 4.10
C LYS A 30 12.79 -13.45 4.47
N THR A 31 13.65 -12.70 5.15
CA THR A 31 13.39 -11.28 5.41
C THR A 31 13.18 -10.52 4.11
N MET A 32 12.11 -9.73 4.03
CA MET A 32 11.84 -8.86 2.88
C MET A 32 11.30 -7.50 3.35
N PRO A 33 11.75 -6.37 2.78
CA PRO A 33 11.18 -5.07 3.10
C PRO A 33 9.72 -5.03 2.64
N ARG A 34 8.78 -4.98 3.59
CA ARG A 34 7.34 -5.02 3.30
C ARG A 34 6.71 -3.64 3.05
N LEU A 35 7.44 -2.56 3.35
CA LEU A 35 7.02 -1.18 3.11
C LEU A 35 8.11 -0.46 2.30
N GLN A 36 7.88 -0.25 1.01
CA GLN A 36 8.88 0.26 0.07
C GLN A 36 8.48 1.64 -0.47
N ALA A 37 9.10 2.68 0.06
CA ALA A 37 8.94 4.05 -0.44
C ALA A 37 9.96 4.42 -1.52
N ALA A 38 11.08 3.69 -1.57
CA ALA A 38 12.10 3.82 -2.59
C ALA A 38 11.85 2.78 -3.69
N PRO A 39 12.29 3.04 -4.94
CA PRO A 39 12.13 2.08 -6.02
C PRO A 39 12.88 0.78 -5.71
N GLY A 40 12.37 -0.33 -6.24
CA GLY A 40 13.04 -1.63 -6.18
C GLY A 40 14.29 -1.69 -7.05
N ASP A 41 14.95 -2.85 -7.08
CA ASP A 41 16.03 -3.09 -8.03
C ASP A 41 15.46 -3.25 -9.45
N HIS A 42 15.76 -2.29 -10.31
CA HIS A 42 15.36 -2.28 -11.72
C HIS A 42 16.54 -2.48 -12.68
N SER A 43 17.71 -2.89 -12.18
CA SER A 43 18.94 -3.04 -12.97
C SER A 43 18.83 -4.00 -14.16
N THR A 44 17.86 -4.91 -14.13
CA THR A 44 17.63 -5.93 -15.16
C THR A 44 16.50 -5.59 -16.14
N ASN A 45 15.77 -4.49 -15.93
CA ASN A 45 14.67 -4.08 -16.80
C ASN A 45 15.14 -3.01 -17.81
N PRO A 46 15.42 -3.37 -19.08
CA PRO A 46 15.90 -2.41 -20.08
C PRO A 46 14.85 -1.35 -20.47
N ASN A 47 13.58 -1.55 -20.10
CA ASN A 47 12.48 -0.61 -20.34
C ASN A 47 12.18 0.27 -19.12
N TYR A 48 12.95 0.15 -18.05
CA TYR A 48 12.77 0.97 -16.86
C TYR A 48 13.11 2.43 -17.15
N ASN A 49 12.20 3.33 -16.80
CA ASN A 49 12.38 4.76 -16.91
C ASN A 49 12.19 5.43 -15.54
N ALA A 50 13.31 5.77 -14.90
CA ALA A 50 13.34 6.46 -13.61
C ALA A 50 12.62 7.81 -13.61
N SER A 51 12.51 8.50 -14.76
CA SER A 51 11.84 9.82 -14.85
C SER A 51 10.32 9.73 -14.71
N THR A 52 9.74 8.56 -14.92
CA THR A 52 8.30 8.30 -14.81
C THR A 52 7.94 7.46 -13.58
N ASP A 53 8.93 7.04 -12.80
CA ASP A 53 8.73 6.21 -11.63
C ASP A 53 8.34 7.07 -10.40
N PRO A 54 7.13 6.91 -9.85
CA PRO A 54 6.70 7.67 -8.69
C PRO A 54 7.51 7.37 -7.43
N HIS A 55 8.14 6.20 -7.30
CA HIS A 55 9.03 5.90 -6.17
C HIS A 55 10.32 6.69 -6.24
N VAL A 56 10.90 6.88 -7.44
CA VAL A 56 12.08 7.77 -7.61
C VAL A 56 11.75 9.19 -7.17
N ALA A 57 10.53 9.64 -7.46
CA ALA A 57 10.04 10.96 -7.05
C ALA A 57 9.65 11.06 -5.56
N GLY A 58 9.65 9.95 -4.80
CA GLY A 58 9.21 9.89 -3.41
C GLY A 58 7.70 10.04 -3.23
N LEU A 59 6.93 9.68 -4.26
CA LEU A 59 5.49 9.89 -4.39
C LEU A 59 4.66 8.61 -4.27
N ALA A 60 5.28 7.46 -4.03
CA ALA A 60 4.60 6.18 -3.92
C ALA A 60 5.08 5.37 -2.72
N LEU A 61 4.20 4.48 -2.27
CA LEU A 61 4.49 3.45 -1.28
C LEU A 61 3.95 2.12 -1.81
N ASP A 62 4.83 1.12 -1.83
CA ASP A 62 4.40 -0.27 -1.99
C ASP A 62 4.26 -0.92 -0.62
N ILE A 63 3.11 -1.55 -0.39
CA ILE A 63 2.78 -2.32 0.80
C ILE A 63 2.71 -3.79 0.37
N ILE A 64 3.74 -4.56 0.69
CA ILE A 64 3.88 -5.94 0.22
C ILE A 64 2.93 -6.85 1.02
N LEU A 65 1.84 -7.26 0.38
CA LEU A 65 0.86 -8.22 0.86
C LEU A 65 0.47 -9.13 -0.32
N LEU A 66 0.76 -10.43 -0.18
CA LEU A 66 0.69 -11.41 -1.25
C LEU A 66 -0.75 -11.88 -1.45
N ALA A 67 -1.33 -11.60 -2.62
CA ALA A 67 -2.72 -11.95 -2.94
C ALA A 67 -2.99 -13.46 -2.95
N TRP A 68 -1.97 -14.29 -3.12
CA TRP A 68 -2.11 -15.76 -3.04
C TRP A 68 -2.05 -16.31 -1.61
N VAL A 69 -1.73 -15.48 -0.60
CA VAL A 69 -1.81 -15.84 0.82
C VAL A 69 -3.10 -15.26 1.35
N GLU A 70 -4.09 -16.10 1.64
CA GLU A 70 -5.46 -15.65 1.94
C GLU A 70 -5.53 -14.58 3.04
N SER A 71 -4.79 -14.76 4.14
CA SER A 71 -4.76 -13.79 5.25
C SER A 71 -4.12 -12.46 4.87
N GLU A 72 -3.12 -12.45 3.98
CA GLU A 72 -2.52 -11.21 3.48
C GLU A 72 -3.42 -10.55 2.42
N ARG A 73 -4.06 -11.35 1.56
CA ARG A 73 -5.03 -10.86 0.58
C ARG A 73 -6.18 -10.14 1.25
N LYS A 74 -6.82 -10.77 2.24
CA LYS A 74 -7.93 -10.18 2.98
C LYS A 74 -7.52 -8.89 3.70
N LEU A 75 -6.34 -8.89 4.34
CA LEU A 75 -5.81 -7.67 4.94
C LEU A 75 -5.61 -6.56 3.90
N ALA A 76 -5.03 -6.90 2.75
CA ALA A 76 -4.77 -5.95 1.69
C ALA A 76 -6.06 -5.34 1.13
N GLU A 77 -7.09 -6.17 0.89
CA GLU A 77 -8.41 -5.71 0.44
C GLU A 77 -9.02 -4.72 1.44
N ASN A 78 -8.97 -5.00 2.75
CA ASN A 78 -9.47 -4.08 3.77
C ASN A 78 -8.65 -2.79 3.89
N LEU A 79 -7.33 -2.86 3.72
CA LEU A 79 -6.48 -1.68 3.68
C LEU A 79 -6.82 -0.81 2.46
N VAL A 80 -7.04 -1.42 1.29
CA VAL A 80 -7.49 -0.70 0.09
C VAL A 80 -8.84 -0.03 0.34
N ASP A 81 -9.82 -0.73 0.91
CA ASP A 81 -11.12 -0.15 1.24
C ASP A 81 -10.99 1.05 2.19
N LEU A 82 -10.13 0.93 3.21
CA LEU A 82 -9.86 2.01 4.15
C LEU A 82 -9.17 3.21 3.48
N PHE A 83 -8.24 2.97 2.54
CA PHE A 83 -7.59 4.04 1.77
C PHE A 83 -8.58 4.73 0.82
N VAL A 84 -9.50 3.98 0.22
CA VAL A 84 -10.61 4.50 -0.60
C VAL A 84 -11.54 5.37 0.21
N TYR A 85 -11.98 4.88 1.38
CA TYR A 85 -12.79 5.65 2.30
C TYR A 85 -12.09 6.95 2.73
N SER A 86 -10.79 6.87 3.01
CA SER A 86 -9.97 7.98 3.50
C SER A 86 -9.36 8.86 2.40
N LYS A 87 -9.72 8.63 1.12
CA LYS A 87 -9.09 9.29 -0.05
C LYS A 87 -9.01 10.80 0.08
N ALA A 88 -10.10 11.44 0.50
CA ALA A 88 -10.17 12.90 0.63
C ALA A 88 -9.18 13.45 1.67
N ALA A 89 -8.93 12.70 2.74
CA ALA A 89 -7.98 13.07 3.79
C ALA A 89 -6.53 12.72 3.40
N MET A 90 -6.31 11.56 2.77
CA MET A 90 -4.97 11.12 2.38
C MET A 90 -4.40 11.89 1.19
N GLY A 91 -5.24 12.22 0.19
CA GLY A 91 -4.81 12.98 -0.99
C GLY A 91 -4.06 12.16 -2.06
N TRP A 92 -4.13 10.83 -2.04
CA TRP A 92 -3.56 9.99 -3.09
C TRP A 92 -4.33 10.16 -4.42
N ASN A 93 -3.69 9.89 -5.57
CA ASN A 93 -4.37 9.90 -6.90
C ASN A 93 -4.60 8.51 -7.48
N ALA A 94 -3.84 7.49 -7.11
CA ALA A 94 -4.14 6.11 -7.47
C ALA A 94 -3.75 5.10 -6.39
N VAL A 95 -4.56 4.04 -6.29
CA VAL A 95 -4.28 2.79 -5.58
C VAL A 95 -4.43 1.64 -6.58
N ILE A 96 -3.47 0.73 -6.60
CA ILE A 96 -3.46 -0.45 -7.48
C ILE A 96 -3.23 -1.68 -6.60
N TYR A 97 -4.10 -2.68 -6.75
CA TYR A 97 -3.97 -3.96 -6.06
C TYR A 97 -4.69 -5.05 -6.84
N ASN A 98 -4.07 -6.21 -6.98
CA ASN A 98 -4.67 -7.44 -7.50
C ASN A 98 -5.51 -7.25 -8.78
N HIS A 99 -4.85 -6.81 -9.85
CA HIS A 99 -5.45 -6.50 -11.16
C HIS A 99 -6.48 -5.35 -11.17
N ALA A 100 -6.68 -4.64 -10.06
CA ALA A 100 -7.59 -3.51 -9.98
C ALA A 100 -6.81 -2.19 -9.80
N THR A 101 -7.33 -1.13 -10.41
CA THR A 101 -6.89 0.24 -10.21
C THR A 101 -8.07 1.08 -9.73
N ILE A 102 -7.84 1.93 -8.75
CA ILE A 102 -8.78 2.94 -8.27
C ILE A 102 -8.04 4.28 -8.33
N ASP A 103 -8.59 5.26 -9.05
CA ASP A 103 -7.92 6.55 -9.22
C ASP A 103 -8.85 7.74 -9.02
N ASP A 104 -8.42 8.95 -9.40
CA ASP A 104 -9.20 10.18 -9.29
C ASP A 104 -10.47 10.18 -10.16
N PHE A 105 -10.58 9.26 -11.12
CA PHE A 105 -11.77 9.09 -11.94
C PHE A 105 -12.73 8.02 -11.39
N GLY A 106 -12.40 7.42 -10.24
CA GLY A 106 -13.16 6.34 -9.62
C GLY A 106 -12.57 4.96 -9.90
N GLY A 107 -13.31 3.92 -9.54
CA GLY A 107 -12.88 2.52 -9.65
C GLY A 107 -13.74 1.60 -8.78
N PRO A 108 -13.46 0.28 -8.73
CA PRO A 108 -12.31 -0.39 -9.36
C PRO A 108 -12.47 -0.58 -10.88
N LYS A 109 -11.35 -0.47 -11.62
CA LYS A 109 -11.24 -0.82 -13.04
C LYS A 109 -10.09 -1.79 -13.29
N PRO A 110 -10.11 -2.61 -14.36
CA PRO A 110 -8.99 -3.49 -14.69
C PRO A 110 -7.69 -2.70 -14.83
N HIS A 111 -6.63 -3.19 -14.17
CA HIS A 111 -5.28 -2.65 -14.32
C HIS A 111 -4.74 -3.01 -15.70
N SER A 112 -4.19 -2.02 -16.41
CA SER A 112 -3.70 -2.17 -17.79
C SER A 112 -2.17 -2.24 -17.90
N GLY A 113 -1.45 -2.17 -16.77
CA GLY A 113 0.01 -2.30 -16.75
C GLY A 113 0.48 -3.75 -16.79
N PRO A 114 1.78 -3.98 -17.06
CA PRO A 114 2.36 -5.31 -17.19
C PRO A 114 2.49 -6.05 -15.84
N ASP A 115 2.57 -5.32 -14.73
CA ASP A 115 2.58 -5.89 -13.39
C ASP A 115 1.14 -5.96 -12.85
N PRO A 116 0.60 -7.15 -12.55
CA PRO A 116 -0.75 -7.29 -12.04
C PRO A 116 -0.93 -6.83 -10.57
N HIS A 117 0.13 -6.43 -9.87
CA HIS A 117 0.09 -6.00 -8.46
C HIS A 117 -0.51 -7.07 -7.54
N THR A 118 -0.18 -8.34 -7.78
CA THR A 118 -0.63 -9.46 -6.94
C THR A 118 0.28 -9.68 -5.73
N SER A 119 1.45 -9.05 -5.67
CA SER A 119 2.40 -9.15 -4.56
C SER A 119 2.36 -7.96 -3.60
N HIS A 120 1.68 -6.87 -3.96
CA HIS A 120 1.69 -5.63 -3.19
C HIS A 120 0.53 -4.70 -3.57
N ILE A 121 0.15 -3.83 -2.63
CA ILE A 121 -0.64 -2.64 -2.92
C ILE A 121 0.35 -1.54 -3.34
N HIS A 122 0.11 -0.91 -4.47
CA HIS A 122 0.78 0.34 -4.85
C HIS A 122 -0.15 1.51 -4.57
N ILE A 123 0.28 2.48 -3.77
CA ILE A 123 -0.44 3.74 -3.54
C ILE A 123 0.45 4.92 -3.89
N GLN A 124 -0.08 5.85 -4.68
CA GLN A 124 0.67 7.01 -5.17
C GLN A 124 -0.07 8.33 -4.93
N TRP A 125 0.72 9.38 -4.73
CA TRP A 125 0.28 10.75 -4.56
C TRP A 125 0.73 11.63 -5.73
N PRO A 126 -0.11 12.57 -6.19
CA PRO A 126 0.37 13.63 -7.04
C PRO A 126 1.22 14.59 -6.20
N LYS A 127 2.22 15.23 -6.82
CA LYS A 127 3.12 16.17 -6.15
C LYS A 127 2.37 17.28 -5.38
N SER A 128 1.23 17.73 -5.88
CA SER A 128 0.39 18.75 -5.26
C SER A 128 -0.28 18.32 -3.95
N ARG A 129 -0.39 17.02 -3.67
CA ARG A 129 -1.03 16.47 -2.46
C ARG A 129 -0.11 15.60 -1.61
N ALA A 130 1.13 15.34 -2.04
CA ALA A 130 2.07 14.48 -1.33
C ALA A 130 2.58 15.06 0.01
N GLY A 131 2.40 16.37 0.23
CA GLY A 131 2.67 17.03 1.50
C GLY A 131 1.54 16.95 2.53
N THR A 132 0.44 16.26 2.22
CA THR A 132 -0.72 16.12 3.13
C THR A 132 -0.34 15.29 4.35
N THR A 133 -0.66 15.78 5.55
CA THR A 133 -0.39 15.10 6.82
C THR A 133 -1.55 15.18 7.80
N GLY A 134 -1.49 14.38 8.86
CA GLY A 134 -2.48 14.31 9.94
C GLY A 134 -3.71 13.46 9.61
N PHE A 135 -3.72 12.79 8.46
CA PHE A 135 -4.84 11.94 8.04
C PHE A 135 -4.93 10.66 8.87
N ILE A 136 -3.81 10.18 9.43
CA ILE A 136 -3.81 9.00 10.30
C ILE A 136 -4.69 9.22 11.53
N GLY A 137 -4.75 10.45 12.08
CA GLY A 137 -5.63 10.75 13.20
C GLY A 137 -7.11 10.44 12.94
N GLY A 138 -7.56 10.53 11.69
CA GLY A 138 -8.94 10.22 11.28
C GLY A 138 -9.21 8.74 11.05
N MET A 139 -8.17 7.91 10.85
CA MET A 139 -8.31 6.49 10.50
C MET A 139 -7.59 5.54 11.49
N GLN A 140 -6.95 6.06 12.53
CA GLN A 140 -6.17 5.25 13.47
C GLN A 140 -7.01 4.18 14.16
N ASN A 141 -8.27 4.50 14.51
CA ASN A 141 -9.18 3.53 15.12
C ASN A 141 -9.52 2.40 14.14
N ASP A 142 -9.74 2.71 12.87
CA ASP A 142 -10.03 1.71 11.84
C ASP A 142 -8.81 0.82 11.56
N LEU A 143 -7.61 1.42 11.52
CA LEU A 143 -6.36 0.65 11.42
C LEU A 143 -6.17 -0.30 12.61
N THR A 144 -6.49 0.17 13.83
CA THR A 144 -6.37 -0.62 15.05
C THR A 144 -7.40 -1.75 15.10
N ASP A 145 -8.67 -1.48 14.75
CA ASP A 145 -9.71 -2.51 14.66
C ASP A 145 -9.35 -3.56 13.59
N LEU A 146 -8.84 -3.11 12.44
CA LEU A 146 -8.38 -4.01 11.38
C LEU A 146 -7.24 -4.91 11.85
N HIS A 147 -6.22 -4.36 12.52
CA HIS A 147 -5.16 -5.13 13.16
C HIS A 147 -5.72 -6.15 14.16
N ASP A 148 -6.58 -5.71 15.08
CA ASP A 148 -7.09 -6.58 16.14
C ASP A 148 -7.92 -7.74 15.56
N ARG A 149 -8.70 -7.50 14.51
CA ARG A 149 -9.43 -8.58 13.83
C ARG A 149 -8.49 -9.53 13.13
N TRP A 150 -7.53 -9.01 12.36
CA TRP A 150 -6.57 -9.81 11.62
C TRP A 150 -5.71 -10.68 12.55
N ALA A 151 -5.13 -10.08 13.59
CA ALA A 151 -4.25 -10.76 14.56
C ALA A 151 -4.98 -11.85 15.36
N ASN A 152 -6.29 -11.69 15.57
CA ASN A 152 -7.12 -12.67 16.28
C ASN A 152 -7.88 -13.62 15.35
N HIS A 153 -7.57 -13.64 14.05
CA HIS A 153 -8.27 -14.46 13.03
C HIS A 153 -9.80 -14.28 13.06
N ARG A 154 -10.26 -13.07 13.35
CA ARG A 154 -11.68 -12.71 13.30
C ARG A 154 -12.06 -12.27 11.88
N PRO A 155 -13.35 -12.34 11.52
CA PRO A 155 -13.82 -11.77 10.28
C PRO A 155 -13.42 -10.29 10.16
N LEU A 156 -12.80 -9.96 9.04
CA LEU A 156 -12.47 -8.59 8.67
C LEU A 156 -13.74 -7.85 8.18
N PRO A 157 -13.75 -6.51 8.17
CA PRO A 157 -14.92 -5.73 7.78
C PRO A 157 -15.55 -6.10 6.43
N ASN A 158 -14.75 -6.55 5.46
CA ASN A 158 -15.21 -6.93 4.12
C ASN A 158 -15.33 -8.45 3.87
N ASP A 159 -15.21 -9.29 4.91
CA ASP A 159 -15.42 -10.75 4.82
C ASP A 159 -16.89 -11.16 4.57
#